data_AF-A0A803N913-F1
#
_entry.id   AF-A0A803N913-F1
#
_cell.length_a   1.000
_cell.length_b   1.000
_cell.length_c   1.000
_cell.angle_alpha   90.00
_cell.angle_beta   90.00
_cell.angle_gamma   90.00
#
_symmetry.space_group_name_H-M   'P 1'
#
loop_
_entity.id
_entity.type
_entity.pdbx_description
1 polymer ?
#
loop_
_entity_poly.entity_id
_entity_poly.type
_entity_poly.pdbx_seq_one_letter_code
_entity_poly.pdbx_strand_id
1 'polypeptide(L)'
;MSAWKVSAVWVVLLAVVLMAGLAMADMSEETKVKKVKGKKVCTRGWECGTWSKYCCNETISDFFQTYQFENLFAKRNLPEAHAAYFWDYQSFITASSLFQHLGFCTTGGKLMGMRELAAFLGHVGSKTSCGYGVATGGPFAWGLCYKREMSPSQSYCDDSYKYTYPCAPGAEYYGRGAIPIYWNYNYGAAGEALKEDLLNHPEYIEQNATLAFTAAIWKWMTPLKKGQPSAHQAFVGDWKPTKNDTLSKRVPGFGATMNILYGDGVCGKGDVDDMNNIMSHYLYYLDLLGVGREEAGSSETLTCAEQVPFNPSNPGSSSS
;
A
#
# COMPACT_ATOMS: atom_id res chain seq x y z
N MET A 1 -45.37 35.29 35.15
CA MET A 1 -44.67 35.57 33.88
C MET A 1 -43.27 36.08 34.20
N SER A 2 -42.28 35.18 34.28
CA SER A 2 -40.87 35.55 34.45
C SER A 2 -39.99 34.54 33.72
N ALA A 3 -40.28 34.35 32.44
CA ALA A 3 -39.29 33.89 31.49
C ALA A 3 -38.35 35.08 31.21
N TRP A 4 -37.07 34.83 30.95
CA TRP A 4 -35.99 35.82 30.68
C TRP A 4 -35.12 36.21 31.88
N LYS A 5 -34.57 35.22 32.58
CA LYS A 5 -33.20 35.31 33.12
C LYS A 5 -32.49 33.96 32.97
N VAL A 6 -32.53 33.37 31.77
CA VAL A 6 -31.49 32.40 31.41
C VAL A 6 -30.23 33.26 31.24
N SER A 7 -29.43 33.32 32.30
CA SER A 7 -28.27 34.20 32.41
C SER A 7 -27.44 34.13 31.13
N ALA A 8 -27.19 35.29 30.52
CA ALA A 8 -26.29 35.46 29.39
C ALA A 8 -24.94 34.74 29.60
N VAL A 9 -24.53 34.56 30.86
CA VAL A 9 -23.37 33.77 31.30
C VAL A 9 -23.40 32.33 30.78
N TRP A 10 -24.54 31.64 30.80
CA TRP A 10 -24.65 30.25 30.32
C TRP A 10 -24.61 30.16 28.80
N VAL A 11 -25.21 31.14 28.09
CA VAL A 11 -25.14 31.22 26.63
C VAL A 11 -23.72 31.55 26.17
N VAL A 12 -23.00 32.41 26.89
CA VAL A 12 -21.59 32.74 26.62
C VAL A 12 -20.69 31.54 26.94
N LEU A 13 -20.91 30.80 28.03
CA LEU A 13 -20.14 29.58 28.34
C LEU A 13 -20.36 28.47 27.30
N LEU A 14 -21.60 28.24 26.88
CA LEU A 14 -21.89 27.29 25.79
C LEU A 14 -21.30 27.75 24.46
N ALA A 15 -21.34 29.05 24.15
CA ALA A 15 -20.71 29.59 22.94
C ALA A 15 -19.18 29.50 23.00
N VAL A 16 -18.54 29.70 24.16
CA VAL A 16 -17.09 29.55 24.32
C VAL A 16 -16.67 28.07 24.25
N VAL A 17 -17.48 27.14 24.76
CA VAL A 17 -17.23 25.69 24.62
C VAL A 17 -17.48 25.22 23.17
N LEU A 18 -18.48 25.75 22.48
CA LEU A 18 -18.70 25.51 21.04
C LEU A 18 -17.63 26.16 20.15
N MET A 19 -17.11 27.33 20.53
CA MET A 19 -15.99 27.99 19.83
C MET A 19 -14.64 27.33 20.14
N ALA A 20 -14.47 26.74 21.33
CA ALA A 20 -13.32 25.87 21.62
C ALA A 20 -13.38 24.54 20.86
N GLY A 21 -14.58 24.09 20.48
CA GLY A 21 -14.79 22.94 19.59
C GLY A 21 -14.65 23.25 18.08
N LEU A 22 -14.47 24.52 17.70
CA LEU A 22 -14.35 24.97 16.30
C LEU A 22 -12.96 25.51 15.95
N ALA A 23 -12.00 25.40 16.87
CA ALA A 23 -10.58 25.53 16.55
C ALA A 23 -9.97 24.13 16.48
N MET A 24 -10.32 23.37 15.44
CA MET A 24 -9.31 22.49 14.85
C MET A 24 -8.29 23.42 14.20
N ALA A 25 -7.41 23.97 15.04
CA ALA A 25 -6.18 24.56 14.56
C ALA A 25 -5.53 23.48 13.72
N ASP A 26 -5.26 23.84 12.46
CA ASP A 26 -4.36 23.14 11.57
C ASP A 26 -3.03 23.00 12.33
N MET A 27 -2.87 21.92 13.10
CA MET A 27 -1.60 21.54 13.71
C MET A 27 -0.74 20.97 12.60
N SER A 28 -0.42 21.80 11.61
CA SER A 28 0.63 21.48 10.66
C SER A 28 1.90 21.37 11.49
N GLU A 29 2.35 20.15 11.77
CA GLU A 29 3.55 19.94 12.58
C GLU A 29 4.72 20.67 11.88
N GLU A 30 5.38 21.58 12.60
CA GLU A 30 6.43 22.42 12.01
C GLU A 30 7.54 21.58 11.40
N THR A 31 7.82 21.80 10.11
CA THR A 31 8.92 21.13 9.42
C THR A 31 10.25 21.66 9.94
N LYS A 32 11.00 20.80 10.63
CA LYS A 32 12.36 21.13 11.09
C LYS A 32 13.35 20.79 9.99
N VAL A 33 14.33 21.66 9.77
CA VAL A 33 15.30 21.55 8.67
C VAL A 33 16.73 21.62 9.21
N LYS A 34 17.60 20.74 8.72
CA LYS A 34 19.06 20.84 8.94
C LYS A 34 19.83 20.43 7.69
N LYS A 35 21.14 20.71 7.68
CA LYS A 35 22.06 20.23 6.64
C LYS A 35 22.98 19.16 7.22
N VAL A 36 23.07 18.00 6.54
CA VAL A 36 24.01 16.92 6.86
C VAL A 36 24.85 16.65 5.63
N LYS A 37 26.18 16.82 5.73
CA LYS A 37 27.11 16.67 4.60
C LYS A 37 26.68 17.45 3.35
N GLY A 38 26.21 18.69 3.54
CA GLY A 38 25.73 19.57 2.46
C GLY A 38 24.33 19.27 1.92
N LYS A 39 23.71 18.15 2.30
CA LYS A 39 22.35 17.79 1.88
C LYS A 39 21.31 18.29 2.88
N LYS A 40 20.22 18.88 2.38
CA LYS A 40 19.06 19.28 3.18
C LYS A 40 18.33 18.01 3.65
N VAL A 41 18.09 17.91 4.95
CA VAL A 41 17.27 16.86 5.55
C VAL A 41 16.28 17.52 6.50
N CYS A 42 15.10 16.92 6.60
CA CYS A 42 14.01 17.45 7.38
C CYS A 42 13.44 16.38 8.31
N THR A 43 12.70 16.81 9.32
CA THR A 43 11.77 15.99 10.08
C THR A 43 10.47 16.76 10.18
N ARG A 44 9.35 16.05 10.14
CA ARG A 44 8.02 16.63 10.24
C ARG A 44 7.20 15.68 11.09
N GLY A 45 6.89 16.13 12.30
CA GLY A 45 5.95 15.40 13.12
C GLY A 45 6.36 13.99 13.53
N TRP A 46 5.35 13.19 13.86
CA TRP A 46 5.51 11.77 14.13
C TRP A 46 5.58 10.93 12.85
N GLU A 47 4.92 11.36 11.76
CA GLU A 47 4.92 10.64 10.48
C GLU A 47 6.30 10.61 9.79
N CYS A 48 7.10 11.64 10.03
CA CYS A 48 8.45 11.77 9.49
C CYS A 48 9.43 12.24 10.57
N GLY A 49 9.47 11.50 11.70
CA GLY A 49 10.33 11.82 12.85
C GLY A 49 11.83 11.58 12.63
N THR A 50 12.20 10.82 11.61
CA THR A 50 13.61 10.51 11.27
C THR A 50 14.15 11.52 10.26
N TRP A 51 15.32 12.10 10.54
CA TRP A 51 15.96 13.06 9.63
C TRP A 51 16.25 12.45 8.26
N SER A 52 15.50 12.88 7.25
CA SER A 52 15.62 12.37 5.90
C SER A 52 15.44 13.47 4.85
N LYS A 53 16.02 13.29 3.67
CA LYS A 53 15.75 14.16 2.51
C LYS A 53 14.30 14.03 2.04
N TYR A 54 13.68 12.88 2.28
CA TYR A 54 12.32 12.56 1.85
C TYR A 54 11.26 13.26 2.74
N CYS A 55 11.57 13.49 4.02
CA CYS A 55 10.72 14.23 4.96
C CYS A 55 10.66 15.75 4.71
N CYS A 56 11.31 16.25 3.64
CA CYS A 56 11.27 17.67 3.31
C CYS A 56 10.05 18.07 2.46
N ASN A 57 9.36 17.08 1.89
CA ASN A 57 8.11 17.26 1.16
C ASN A 57 6.91 17.03 2.10
N GLU A 58 5.71 17.12 1.55
CA GLU A 58 4.47 16.72 2.21
C GLU A 58 4.51 15.25 2.66
N THR A 59 3.94 15.00 3.85
CA THR A 59 3.63 13.68 4.37
C THR A 59 2.32 13.17 3.75
N ILE A 60 2.04 11.88 3.90
CA ILE A 60 0.82 11.27 3.34
C ILE A 60 -0.44 11.96 3.88
N SER A 61 -0.49 12.23 5.19
CA SER A 61 -1.63 12.92 5.80
C SER A 61 -1.80 14.38 5.40
N ASP A 62 -0.85 15.00 4.69
CA ASP A 62 -1.04 16.35 4.13
C ASP A 62 -1.92 16.32 2.85
N PHE A 63 -2.00 15.19 2.14
CA PHE A 63 -2.74 15.07 0.87
C PHE A 63 -3.70 13.88 0.77
N PHE A 64 -3.71 13.00 1.77
CA PHE A 64 -4.59 11.85 1.84
C PHE A 64 -5.26 11.78 3.20
N GLN A 65 -6.52 12.22 3.24
CA GLN A 65 -7.35 12.30 4.43
C GLN A 65 -8.23 11.06 4.58
N THR A 66 -8.77 10.87 5.79
CA THR A 66 -9.69 9.76 6.09
C THR A 66 -10.84 9.64 5.09
N TYR A 67 -11.48 10.76 4.70
CA TYR A 67 -12.60 10.69 3.74
C TYR A 67 -12.18 10.16 2.36
N GLN A 68 -10.94 10.41 1.92
CA GLN A 68 -10.43 9.86 0.66
C GLN A 68 -10.23 8.35 0.79
N PHE A 69 -9.69 7.87 1.92
CA PHE A 69 -9.59 6.44 2.20
C PHE A 69 -10.97 5.77 2.21
N GLU A 70 -11.96 6.38 2.88
CA GLU A 70 -13.34 5.88 2.88
C GLU A 70 -13.95 5.87 1.47
N ASN A 71 -13.65 6.85 0.62
CA ASN A 71 -14.12 6.89 -0.76
C ASN A 71 -13.48 5.82 -1.64
N LEU A 72 -12.16 5.58 -1.52
CA LEU A 72 -11.45 4.56 -2.28
C LEU A 72 -11.97 3.15 -1.98
N PHE A 73 -12.33 2.90 -0.72
CA PHE A 73 -12.77 1.59 -0.22
C PHE A 73 -14.19 1.65 0.34
N ALA A 74 -15.10 2.30 -0.40
CA ALA A 74 -16.46 2.61 0.04
C ALA A 74 -17.33 1.39 0.37
N LYS A 75 -16.93 0.18 -0.07
CA LYS A 75 -17.68 -1.06 0.13
C LYS A 75 -17.05 -2.03 1.14
N ARG A 76 -15.85 -1.73 1.67
CA ARG A 76 -15.09 -2.67 2.51
C ARG A 76 -15.75 -3.04 3.86
N ASN A 77 -16.70 -2.23 4.32
CA ASN A 77 -17.41 -2.41 5.60
C ASN A 77 -18.89 -2.78 5.41
N LEU A 78 -19.32 -3.11 4.19
CA LEU A 78 -20.67 -3.64 3.97
C LEU A 78 -20.77 -5.08 4.50
N PRO A 79 -21.99 -5.58 4.81
CA PRO A 79 -22.18 -6.93 5.34
C PRO A 79 -21.63 -8.06 4.46
N GLU A 80 -21.52 -7.83 3.15
CA GLU A 80 -20.95 -8.78 2.20
C GLU A 80 -19.42 -8.85 2.25
N ALA A 81 -18.77 -7.90 2.93
CA ALA A 81 -17.32 -7.88 3.04
C ALA A 81 -16.81 -8.85 4.12
N HIS A 82 -15.76 -9.59 3.78
CA HIS A 82 -15.18 -10.62 4.64
C HIS A 82 -14.15 -10.08 5.65
N ALA A 83 -13.83 -8.79 5.57
CA ALA A 83 -12.93 -8.08 6.47
C ALA A 83 -13.57 -6.78 6.99
N ALA A 84 -14.90 -6.74 7.10
CA ALA A 84 -15.62 -5.58 7.62
C ALA A 84 -15.06 -5.15 8.99
N TYR A 85 -14.80 -3.85 9.12
CA TYR A 85 -14.24 -3.19 10.31
C TYR A 85 -12.80 -3.59 10.70
N PHE A 86 -12.12 -4.41 9.89
CA PHE A 86 -10.71 -4.73 10.10
C PHE A 86 -9.80 -3.61 9.60
N TRP A 87 -10.08 -3.08 8.40
CA TRP A 87 -9.23 -2.09 7.75
C TRP A 87 -9.65 -0.66 8.04
N ASP A 88 -8.73 0.13 8.56
CA ASP A 88 -8.97 1.54 8.88
C ASP A 88 -7.81 2.45 8.44
N TYR A 89 -8.13 3.74 8.27
CA TYR A 89 -7.20 4.77 7.84
C TYR A 89 -6.05 4.98 8.84
N GLN A 90 -6.33 4.93 10.15
CA GLN A 90 -5.32 5.15 11.17
C GLN A 90 -4.25 4.06 11.13
N SER A 91 -4.65 2.81 10.93
CA SER A 91 -3.75 1.67 10.73
C SER A 91 -2.86 1.86 9.50
N PHE A 92 -3.41 2.37 8.40
CA PHE A 92 -2.63 2.67 7.20
C PHE A 92 -1.60 3.79 7.42
N ILE A 93 -2.02 4.93 8.00
CA ILE A 93 -1.09 6.06 8.26
C ILE A 93 -0.02 5.65 9.27
N THR A 94 -0.40 4.94 10.33
CA THR A 94 0.54 4.42 11.35
C THR A 94 1.56 3.49 10.73
N ALA A 95 1.15 2.56 9.86
CA ALA A 95 2.07 1.71 9.12
C ALA A 95 2.98 2.50 8.19
N SER A 96 2.43 3.52 7.51
CA SER A 96 3.17 4.32 6.53
C SER A 96 4.28 5.17 7.13
N SER A 97 4.12 5.67 8.37
CA SER A 97 5.13 6.53 9.02
C SER A 97 6.49 5.84 9.15
N LEU A 98 6.49 4.51 9.28
CA LEU A 98 7.70 3.68 9.30
C LEU A 98 8.51 3.76 7.99
N PHE A 99 7.89 4.15 6.87
CA PHE A 99 8.50 4.14 5.54
C PHE A 99 8.51 5.51 4.85
N GLN A 100 7.77 6.52 5.33
CA GLN A 100 7.77 7.86 4.74
C GLN A 100 9.16 8.50 4.73
N HIS A 101 9.96 8.30 5.78
CA HIS A 101 11.34 8.79 5.83
C HIS A 101 12.27 8.05 4.84
N LEU A 102 11.86 6.91 4.29
CA LEU A 102 12.56 6.13 3.27
C LEU A 102 12.12 6.48 1.83
N GLY A 103 11.06 7.28 1.68
CA GLY A 103 10.58 7.76 0.37
C GLY A 103 9.16 7.32 0.01
N PHE A 104 8.52 6.43 0.79
CA PHE A 104 7.17 5.95 0.46
C PHE A 104 6.17 7.13 0.43
N CYS A 105 5.64 7.42 -0.76
CA CYS A 105 4.76 8.54 -1.06
C CYS A 105 5.32 9.94 -0.73
N THR A 106 6.62 10.07 -0.47
CA THR A 106 7.31 11.33 -0.16
C THR A 106 8.43 11.66 -1.15
N THR A 107 8.67 10.79 -2.12
CA THR A 107 9.60 10.99 -3.25
C THR A 107 8.93 11.78 -4.38
N GLY A 108 9.63 12.76 -4.96
CA GLY A 108 9.17 13.48 -6.16
C GLY A 108 8.11 14.57 -5.94
N GLY A 109 7.77 14.88 -4.68
CA GLY A 109 6.79 15.92 -4.31
C GLY A 109 5.34 15.43 -4.36
N LYS A 110 4.40 16.32 -4.00
CA LYS A 110 2.98 15.98 -3.80
C LYS A 110 2.34 15.16 -4.94
N LEU A 111 2.49 15.59 -6.19
CA LEU A 111 1.88 14.88 -7.33
C LEU A 111 2.41 13.44 -7.46
N MET A 112 3.73 13.24 -7.37
CA MET A 112 4.32 11.89 -7.41
C MET A 112 3.90 11.05 -6.20
N GLY A 113 3.83 11.66 -5.01
CA GLY A 113 3.35 11.00 -3.80
C GLY A 113 1.90 10.52 -3.92
N MET A 114 1.01 11.34 -4.48
CA MET A 114 -0.38 10.96 -4.76
C MET A 114 -0.48 9.85 -5.82
N ARG A 115 0.35 9.90 -6.87
CA ARG A 115 0.42 8.84 -7.90
C ARG A 115 0.93 7.52 -7.31
N GLU A 116 1.96 7.57 -6.48
CA GLU A 116 2.50 6.38 -5.83
C GLU A 116 1.48 5.78 -4.85
N LEU A 117 0.80 6.63 -4.08
CA LEU A 117 -0.27 6.20 -3.19
C LEU A 117 -1.40 5.50 -3.98
N ALA A 118 -1.84 6.10 -5.08
CA ALA A 118 -2.85 5.51 -5.96
C ALA A 118 -2.40 4.15 -6.52
N ALA A 119 -1.12 4.03 -6.93
CA ALA A 119 -0.55 2.81 -7.46
C ALA A 119 -0.47 1.71 -6.38
N PHE A 120 0.07 2.02 -5.22
CA PHE A 120 0.14 1.12 -4.07
C PHE A 120 -1.26 0.63 -3.67
N LEU A 121 -2.20 1.56 -3.46
CA LEU A 121 -3.57 1.21 -3.11
C LEU A 121 -4.27 0.47 -4.25
N GLY A 122 -3.97 0.74 -5.51
CA GLY A 122 -4.52 0.00 -6.66
C GLY A 122 -4.15 -1.49 -6.63
N HIS A 123 -2.90 -1.80 -6.25
CA HIS A 123 -2.50 -3.18 -5.97
C HIS A 123 -3.26 -3.76 -4.77
N VAL A 124 -3.37 -3.01 -3.67
CA VAL A 124 -4.12 -3.45 -2.49
C VAL A 124 -5.57 -3.77 -2.85
N GLY A 125 -6.26 -2.84 -3.51
CA GLY A 125 -7.65 -2.97 -3.92
C GLY A 125 -7.86 -4.18 -4.80
N SER A 126 -7.05 -4.33 -5.86
CA SER A 126 -7.17 -5.47 -6.77
C SER A 126 -6.91 -6.83 -6.12
N LYS A 127 -5.98 -6.91 -5.16
CA LYS A 127 -5.62 -8.18 -4.49
C LYS A 127 -6.54 -8.56 -3.34
N THR A 128 -7.36 -7.64 -2.87
CA THR A 128 -8.29 -7.86 -1.74
C THR A 128 -9.75 -7.63 -2.11
N SER A 129 -10.04 -7.44 -3.40
CA SER A 129 -11.40 -7.17 -3.87
C SER A 129 -12.28 -8.43 -3.87
N CYS A 130 -13.54 -8.26 -3.50
CA CYS A 130 -14.61 -9.23 -3.74
C CYS A 130 -15.66 -8.70 -4.73
N GLY A 131 -15.39 -7.56 -5.37
CA GLY A 131 -16.30 -6.95 -6.33
C GLY A 131 -16.36 -7.75 -7.63
N TYR A 132 -17.56 -8.13 -8.04
CA TYR A 132 -17.85 -8.74 -9.34
C TYR A 132 -18.60 -7.75 -10.24
N GLY A 133 -18.77 -8.07 -11.52
CA GLY A 133 -19.21 -7.10 -12.55
C GLY A 133 -20.54 -6.37 -12.31
N VAL A 134 -21.43 -6.90 -11.45
CA VAL A 134 -22.71 -6.26 -11.09
C VAL A 134 -22.76 -5.75 -9.64
N ALA A 135 -21.62 -5.71 -8.94
CA ALA A 135 -21.56 -5.23 -7.57
C ALA A 135 -21.86 -3.72 -7.49
N THR A 136 -22.56 -3.31 -6.43
CA THR A 136 -22.92 -1.89 -6.26
C THR A 136 -21.67 -1.02 -6.16
N GLY A 137 -21.64 0.11 -6.88
CA GLY A 137 -20.44 0.97 -6.97
C GLY A 137 -19.37 0.49 -7.95
N GLY A 138 -19.60 -0.62 -8.67
CA GLY A 138 -18.64 -1.21 -9.59
C GLY A 138 -17.56 -2.04 -8.88
N PRO A 139 -16.81 -2.89 -9.62
CA PRO A 139 -15.88 -3.85 -9.02
C PRO A 139 -14.71 -3.20 -8.27
N PHE A 140 -14.35 -1.95 -8.59
CA PHE A 140 -13.16 -1.28 -8.06
C PHE A 140 -13.36 -0.59 -6.70
N ALA A 141 -14.60 -0.44 -6.24
CA ALA A 141 -14.94 0.11 -4.92
C ALA A 141 -14.87 -0.93 -3.78
N TRP A 142 -14.62 -2.20 -4.13
CA TRP A 142 -14.63 -3.36 -3.22
C TRP A 142 -13.24 -3.80 -2.76
N GLY A 143 -12.20 -3.00 -2.98
CA GLY A 143 -10.90 -3.21 -2.36
C GLY A 143 -11.00 -3.32 -0.83
N LEU A 144 -10.06 -4.04 -0.22
CA LEU A 144 -10.02 -4.36 1.21
C LEU A 144 -11.21 -5.20 1.70
N CYS A 145 -11.90 -5.91 0.81
CA CYS A 145 -12.98 -6.82 1.18
C CYS A 145 -12.47 -8.09 1.88
N TYR A 146 -11.28 -8.57 1.53
CA TYR A 146 -10.61 -9.69 2.17
C TYR A 146 -9.39 -9.24 2.96
N LYS A 147 -9.02 -10.03 3.99
CA LYS A 147 -7.74 -9.93 4.71
C LYS A 147 -6.87 -11.17 4.62
N ARG A 148 -7.46 -12.26 4.12
CA ARG A 148 -6.83 -13.54 3.88
C ARG A 148 -7.49 -14.25 2.71
N GLU A 149 -6.78 -15.20 2.15
CA GLU A 149 -7.30 -16.15 1.17
C GLU A 149 -8.37 -17.04 1.82
N MET A 150 -9.53 -17.15 1.17
CA MET A 150 -10.68 -17.88 1.72
C MET A 150 -10.65 -19.38 1.41
N SER A 151 -10.08 -19.74 0.26
CA SER A 151 -10.05 -21.13 -0.24
C SER A 151 -8.64 -21.47 -0.72
N PRO A 152 -7.64 -21.55 0.19
CA PRO A 152 -6.28 -21.87 -0.18
C PRO A 152 -6.19 -23.27 -0.79
N SER A 153 -5.48 -23.40 -1.90
CA SER A 153 -5.31 -24.70 -2.58
C SER A 153 -4.30 -25.62 -1.89
N GLN A 154 -3.44 -25.05 -1.02
CA GLN A 154 -2.36 -25.73 -0.32
C GLN A 154 -1.95 -24.95 0.93
N SER A 155 -1.05 -25.52 1.73
CA SER A 155 -0.47 -24.85 2.89
C SER A 155 0.60 -23.80 2.54
N TYR A 156 1.08 -23.78 1.29
CA TYR A 156 2.18 -22.92 0.82
C TYR A 156 3.47 -23.10 1.66
N CYS A 157 3.75 -24.33 2.09
CA CYS A 157 5.02 -24.70 2.69
C CYS A 157 5.97 -25.20 1.59
N ASP A 158 7.11 -24.54 1.40
CA ASP A 158 8.19 -25.01 0.53
C ASP A 158 9.36 -25.56 1.37
N ASP A 159 9.49 -26.90 1.36
CA ASP A 159 10.53 -27.63 2.08
C ASP A 159 11.95 -27.35 1.57
N SER A 160 12.10 -26.76 0.39
CA SER A 160 13.41 -26.31 -0.13
C SER A 160 14.06 -25.27 0.79
N TYR A 161 13.25 -24.56 1.58
CA TYR A 161 13.69 -23.53 2.52
C TYR A 161 13.81 -24.03 3.96
N LYS A 162 13.73 -25.34 4.23
CA LYS A 162 13.73 -25.89 5.61
C LYS A 162 14.92 -25.48 6.50
N TYR A 163 16.05 -25.09 5.91
CA TYR A 163 17.24 -24.66 6.66
C TYR A 163 17.28 -23.16 6.96
N THR A 164 16.48 -22.35 6.28
CA THR A 164 16.41 -20.89 6.50
C THR A 164 15.06 -20.46 7.05
N TYR A 165 13.97 -21.01 6.52
CA TYR A 165 12.59 -20.72 6.91
C TYR A 165 11.78 -22.03 7.03
N PRO A 166 12.08 -22.87 8.03
CA PRO A 166 11.32 -24.10 8.24
C PRO A 166 9.84 -23.81 8.46
N CYS A 167 8.98 -24.64 7.88
CA CYS A 167 7.54 -24.56 8.12
C CYS A 167 7.25 -24.95 9.56
N ALA A 168 6.59 -24.05 10.30
CA ALA A 168 6.22 -24.28 11.69
C ALA A 168 5.05 -25.30 11.76
N PRO A 169 5.06 -26.23 12.75
CA PRO A 169 3.96 -27.17 12.92
C PRO A 169 2.61 -26.48 13.08
N GLY A 170 1.64 -26.82 12.22
CA GLY A 170 0.28 -26.25 12.26
C GLY A 170 0.15 -24.86 11.63
N ALA A 171 1.26 -24.25 11.18
CA ALA A 171 1.21 -22.98 10.45
C ALA A 171 0.90 -23.22 8.96
N GLU A 172 0.08 -22.34 8.39
CA GLU A 172 -0.22 -22.31 6.97
C GLU A 172 0.09 -20.94 6.39
N TYR A 173 0.75 -20.91 5.23
CA TYR A 173 1.34 -19.71 4.62
C TYR A 173 0.57 -19.22 3.38
N TYR A 174 -0.75 -19.41 3.38
CA TYR A 174 -1.64 -18.86 2.35
C TYR A 174 -1.67 -17.32 2.38
N GLY A 175 -2.30 -16.72 1.36
CA GLY A 175 -2.31 -15.28 1.17
C GLY A 175 -2.92 -14.53 2.35
N ARG A 176 -2.16 -13.62 2.99
CA ARG A 176 -2.69 -12.68 4.02
C ARG A 176 -2.18 -11.27 3.83
N GLY A 177 -2.98 -10.29 4.25
CA GLY A 177 -2.62 -8.88 4.28
C GLY A 177 -3.03 -8.09 3.04
N ALA A 178 -2.68 -6.80 3.01
CA ALA A 178 -3.16 -5.86 2.00
C ALA A 178 -2.51 -6.07 0.61
N ILE A 179 -1.22 -6.39 0.56
CA ILE A 179 -0.58 -7.05 -0.58
C ILE A 179 -0.23 -8.46 -0.10
N PRO A 180 -1.00 -9.49 -0.49
CA PRO A 180 -0.91 -10.81 0.11
C PRO A 180 0.51 -11.38 0.13
N ILE A 181 0.90 -11.92 1.28
CA ILE A 181 2.12 -12.70 1.49
C ILE A 181 1.76 -14.17 1.38
N TYR A 182 2.53 -14.89 0.56
CA TYR A 182 2.43 -16.33 0.35
C TYR A 182 3.77 -16.97 0.65
N TRP A 183 3.78 -18.24 1.04
CA TRP A 183 4.96 -19.06 1.24
C TRP A 183 5.77 -18.77 2.51
N ASN A 184 6.18 -19.84 3.20
CA ASN A 184 7.01 -19.83 4.42
C ASN A 184 8.23 -18.89 4.31
N TYR A 185 8.94 -18.91 3.18
CA TYR A 185 10.14 -18.08 3.02
C TYR A 185 9.85 -16.58 2.95
N ASN A 186 8.68 -16.16 2.44
CA ASN A 186 8.31 -14.75 2.45
C ASN A 186 7.78 -14.32 3.81
N TYR A 187 7.04 -15.19 4.52
CA TYR A 187 6.63 -14.93 5.90
C TYR A 187 7.85 -14.81 6.82
N GLY A 188 8.84 -15.70 6.68
CA GLY A 188 10.10 -15.62 7.41
C GLY A 188 10.87 -14.32 7.12
N ALA A 189 11.07 -13.98 5.84
CA ALA A 189 11.75 -12.74 5.46
C ALA A 189 10.99 -11.48 5.95
N ALA A 190 9.66 -11.47 5.87
CA ALA A 190 8.83 -10.39 6.40
C ALA A 190 8.97 -10.31 7.93
N GLY A 191 8.92 -11.43 8.63
CA GLY A 191 9.06 -11.48 10.09
C GLY A 191 10.41 -10.93 10.57
N GLU A 192 11.51 -11.32 9.91
CA GLU A 192 12.84 -10.79 10.21
C GLU A 192 12.96 -9.28 9.98
N ALA A 193 12.34 -8.77 8.91
CA ALA A 193 12.38 -7.35 8.57
C ALA A 193 11.52 -6.52 9.52
N LEU A 194 10.34 -7.01 9.88
CA LEU A 194 9.36 -6.32 10.72
C LEU A 194 9.57 -6.57 12.22
N LYS A 195 10.47 -7.49 12.58
CA LYS A 195 10.73 -7.93 13.96
C LYS A 195 9.49 -8.56 14.62
N GLU A 196 8.77 -9.33 13.82
CA GLU A 196 7.57 -10.09 14.22
C GLU A 196 7.76 -11.56 13.88
N ASP A 197 7.28 -12.48 14.72
CA ASP A 197 7.44 -13.91 14.49
C ASP A 197 6.40 -14.46 13.50
N LEU A 198 6.47 -14.00 12.25
CA LEU A 198 5.51 -14.34 11.20
C LEU A 198 5.70 -15.75 10.62
N LEU A 199 6.84 -16.39 10.89
CA LEU A 199 7.09 -17.76 10.44
C LEU A 199 6.33 -18.77 11.32
N ASN A 200 6.31 -18.56 12.64
CA ASN A 200 5.55 -19.40 13.56
C ASN A 200 4.10 -18.91 13.75
N HIS A 201 3.86 -17.60 13.60
CA HIS A 201 2.55 -16.97 13.77
C HIS A 201 2.12 -16.16 12.53
N PRO A 202 1.91 -16.82 11.36
CA PRO A 202 1.49 -16.13 10.15
C PRO A 202 0.11 -15.45 10.29
N GLU A 203 -0.72 -15.91 11.22
CA GLU A 203 -2.04 -15.35 11.54
C GLU A 203 -2.00 -13.92 12.09
N TYR A 204 -0.86 -13.43 12.58
CA TYR A 204 -0.76 -12.05 13.07
C TYR A 204 -1.09 -11.02 11.97
N ILE A 205 -0.77 -11.33 10.71
CA ILE A 205 -1.11 -10.48 9.56
C ILE A 205 -2.63 -10.31 9.42
N GLU A 206 -3.45 -11.30 9.74
CA GLU A 206 -4.92 -11.19 9.62
C GLU A 206 -5.62 -10.75 10.92
N GLN A 207 -4.85 -10.53 11.99
CA GLN A 207 -5.35 -10.08 13.30
C GLN A 207 -5.04 -8.60 13.58
N ASN A 208 -4.01 -8.03 12.94
CA ASN A 208 -3.60 -6.65 13.13
C ASN A 208 -3.48 -5.90 11.79
N ALA A 209 -4.39 -4.95 11.55
CA ALA A 209 -4.43 -4.18 10.30
C ALA A 209 -3.22 -3.27 10.11
N THR A 210 -2.66 -2.70 11.19
CA THR A 210 -1.42 -1.91 11.11
C THR A 210 -0.26 -2.79 10.66
N LEU A 211 -0.12 -4.00 11.21
CA LEU A 211 0.90 -4.95 10.80
C LEU A 211 0.69 -5.42 9.35
N ALA A 212 -0.56 -5.67 8.94
CA ALA A 212 -0.89 -6.04 7.57
C ALA A 212 -0.52 -4.97 6.54
N PHE A 213 -0.78 -3.69 6.83
CA PHE A 213 -0.34 -2.58 6.00
C PHE A 213 1.19 -2.42 6.04
N THR A 214 1.81 -2.58 7.22
CA THR A 214 3.27 -2.50 7.37
C THR A 214 3.96 -3.54 6.48
N ALA A 215 3.44 -4.78 6.47
CA ALA A 215 3.97 -5.85 5.63
C ALA A 215 3.77 -5.58 4.13
N ALA A 216 2.64 -5.00 3.74
CA ALA A 216 2.39 -4.59 2.36
C ALA A 216 3.33 -3.46 1.89
N ILE A 217 3.51 -2.43 2.72
CA ILE A 217 4.42 -1.31 2.42
C ILE A 217 5.87 -1.79 2.40
N TRP A 218 6.27 -2.68 3.32
CA TRP A 218 7.59 -3.32 3.29
C TRP A 218 7.82 -4.05 1.97
N LYS A 219 6.84 -4.84 1.50
CA LYS A 219 6.92 -5.54 0.20
C LYS A 219 7.02 -4.57 -0.97
N TRP A 220 6.33 -3.43 -0.92
CA TRP A 220 6.44 -2.36 -1.92
C TRP A 220 7.82 -1.69 -1.95
N MET A 221 8.40 -1.46 -0.77
CA MET A 221 9.67 -0.75 -0.58
C MET A 221 10.91 -1.65 -0.75
N THR A 222 10.75 -2.98 -0.70
CA THR A 222 11.87 -3.93 -0.63
C THR A 222 12.08 -4.66 -1.96
N PRO A 223 13.30 -4.65 -2.53
CA PRO A 223 13.61 -5.48 -3.69
C PRO A 223 13.58 -6.97 -3.35
N LEU A 224 12.97 -7.79 -4.21
CA LEU A 224 12.92 -9.25 -4.02
C LEU A 224 14.31 -9.90 -4.06
N LYS A 225 15.19 -9.41 -4.93
CA LYS A 225 16.56 -9.92 -5.09
C LYS A 225 17.55 -8.78 -5.16
N LYS A 226 18.78 -9.06 -4.73
CA LYS A 226 19.89 -8.13 -4.87
C LYS A 226 20.08 -7.75 -6.34
N GLY A 227 20.12 -6.44 -6.63
CA GLY A 227 20.29 -5.90 -7.98
C GLY A 227 18.98 -5.69 -8.76
N GLN A 228 17.84 -6.14 -8.25
CA GLN A 228 16.52 -5.74 -8.75
C GLN A 228 16.04 -4.46 -8.06
N PRO A 229 15.16 -3.67 -8.70
CA PRO A 229 14.49 -2.55 -8.02
C PRO A 229 13.38 -3.04 -7.08
N SER A 230 13.00 -2.22 -6.11
CA SER A 230 11.70 -2.35 -5.44
C SER A 230 10.57 -1.77 -6.30
N ALA A 231 9.32 -2.08 -5.96
CA ALA A 231 8.17 -1.48 -6.65
C ALA A 231 8.16 0.05 -6.49
N HIS A 232 8.51 0.55 -5.30
CA HIS A 232 8.76 1.99 -5.07
C HIS A 232 9.76 2.57 -6.08
N GLN A 233 10.96 2.00 -6.15
CA GLN A 233 12.03 2.52 -7.03
C GLN A 233 11.65 2.46 -8.51
N ALA A 234 10.96 1.41 -8.92
CA ALA A 234 10.48 1.26 -10.29
C ALA A 234 9.39 2.28 -10.64
N PHE A 235 8.50 2.58 -9.69
CA PHE A 235 7.39 3.52 -9.89
C PHE A 235 7.85 4.97 -9.90
N VAL A 236 8.64 5.40 -8.90
CA VAL A 236 9.08 6.80 -8.77
C VAL A 236 10.20 7.18 -9.75
N GLY A 237 10.72 6.22 -10.51
CA GLY A 237 11.73 6.44 -11.55
C GLY A 237 13.18 6.51 -11.05
N ASP A 238 13.45 6.12 -9.81
CA ASP A 238 14.81 6.05 -9.26
C ASP A 238 15.61 4.85 -9.79
N TRP A 239 14.92 3.84 -10.31
CA TRP A 239 15.53 2.69 -10.97
C TRP A 239 15.98 3.03 -12.40
N LYS A 240 17.24 2.72 -12.71
CA LYS A 240 17.79 2.81 -14.07
C LYS A 240 17.80 1.42 -14.72
N PRO A 241 16.99 1.19 -15.78
CA PRO A 241 16.99 -0.08 -16.49
C PRO A 241 18.38 -0.45 -17.02
N THR A 242 18.75 -1.71 -16.85
CA THR A 242 19.96 -2.26 -17.48
C THR A 242 19.70 -2.60 -18.94
N LYS A 243 20.76 -2.93 -19.70
CA LYS A 243 20.62 -3.44 -21.07
C LYS A 243 19.68 -4.66 -21.15
N ASN A 244 19.73 -5.54 -20.14
CA ASN A 244 18.85 -6.70 -20.09
C ASN A 244 17.39 -6.29 -19.89
N ASP A 245 17.13 -5.27 -19.08
CA ASP A 245 15.79 -4.74 -18.85
C ASP A 245 15.22 -4.12 -20.11
N THR A 246 16.01 -3.32 -20.83
CA THR A 246 15.61 -2.75 -22.12
C THR A 246 15.27 -3.83 -23.15
N LEU A 247 16.11 -4.87 -23.28
CA LEU A 247 15.84 -6.01 -24.18
C LEU A 247 14.59 -6.81 -23.74
N SER A 248 14.31 -6.81 -22.45
CA SER A 248 13.14 -7.45 -21.83
C SER A 248 11.90 -6.54 -21.81
N LYS A 249 11.96 -5.36 -22.45
CA LYS A 249 10.92 -4.33 -22.45
C LYS A 249 10.51 -3.83 -21.05
N ARG A 250 11.33 -4.05 -20.03
CA ARG A 250 11.07 -3.58 -18.66
C ARG A 250 11.44 -2.11 -18.55
N VAL A 251 10.44 -1.25 -18.33
CA VAL A 251 10.58 0.20 -18.20
C VAL A 251 10.05 0.70 -16.85
N PRO A 252 10.58 1.80 -16.28
CA PRO A 252 10.05 2.37 -15.04
C PRO A 252 8.58 2.79 -15.20
N GLY A 253 7.76 2.52 -14.19
CA GLY A 253 6.32 2.77 -14.21
C GLY A 253 5.50 1.69 -13.51
N PHE A 254 4.17 1.82 -13.61
CA PHE A 254 3.20 0.90 -12.99
C PHE A 254 3.28 -0.54 -13.54
N GLY A 255 3.62 -0.69 -14.82
CA GLY A 255 3.87 -2.02 -15.40
C GLY A 255 4.99 -2.78 -14.68
N ALA A 256 6.09 -2.09 -14.37
CA ALA A 256 7.20 -2.72 -13.66
C ALA A 256 6.85 -3.11 -12.22
N THR A 257 5.94 -2.39 -11.54
CA THR A 257 5.50 -2.78 -10.19
C THR A 257 4.72 -4.09 -10.20
N MET A 258 3.85 -4.30 -11.19
CA MET A 258 3.18 -5.59 -11.41
C MET A 258 4.19 -6.72 -11.65
N ASN A 259 5.20 -6.46 -12.48
CA ASN A 259 6.24 -7.45 -12.79
C ASN A 259 7.08 -7.81 -11.56
N ILE A 260 7.47 -6.81 -10.75
CA ILE A 260 8.21 -7.05 -9.50
C ILE A 260 7.37 -7.83 -8.50
N LEU A 261 6.09 -7.48 -8.32
CA LEU A 261 5.25 -8.08 -7.28
C LEU A 261 4.70 -9.46 -7.64
N TYR A 262 4.43 -9.71 -8.92
CA TYR A 262 3.68 -10.90 -9.37
C TYR A 262 4.33 -11.66 -10.52
N GLY A 263 5.39 -11.11 -11.13
CA GLY A 263 6.18 -11.79 -12.15
C GLY A 263 5.36 -12.35 -13.30
N ASP A 264 5.63 -13.60 -13.63
CA ASP A 264 4.95 -14.36 -14.68
C ASP A 264 3.50 -14.73 -14.34
N GLY A 265 3.03 -14.49 -13.11
CA GLY A 265 1.61 -14.57 -12.78
C GLY A 265 0.77 -13.59 -13.61
N VAL A 266 1.32 -12.40 -13.89
CA VAL A 266 0.58 -11.27 -14.49
C VAL A 266 1.23 -10.73 -15.78
N CYS A 267 2.56 -10.81 -15.90
CA CYS A 267 3.31 -10.11 -16.95
C CYS A 267 3.86 -11.06 -18.03
N GLY A 268 4.15 -10.50 -19.22
CA GLY A 268 4.69 -11.24 -20.36
C GLY A 268 3.69 -12.19 -21.04
N LYS A 269 2.39 -11.96 -20.84
CA LYS A 269 1.29 -12.81 -21.30
C LYS A 269 0.30 -12.09 -22.23
N GLY A 270 0.62 -10.86 -22.66
CA GLY A 270 -0.34 -10.00 -23.36
C GLY A 270 -1.37 -9.39 -22.39
N ASP A 271 -2.51 -8.96 -22.93
CA ASP A 271 -3.59 -8.40 -22.14
C ASP A 271 -4.41 -9.50 -21.46
N VAL A 272 -4.15 -9.69 -20.16
CA VAL A 272 -4.83 -10.67 -19.31
C VAL A 272 -5.66 -9.99 -18.23
N ASP A 273 -6.75 -10.64 -17.80
CA ASP A 273 -7.70 -10.08 -16.83
C ASP A 273 -7.04 -9.68 -15.50
N ASP A 274 -6.10 -10.49 -15.01
CA ASP A 274 -5.38 -10.20 -13.76
C ASP A 274 -4.62 -8.86 -13.82
N MET A 275 -3.96 -8.59 -14.95
CA MET A 275 -3.22 -7.35 -15.18
C MET A 275 -4.19 -6.18 -15.33
N ASN A 276 -5.21 -6.35 -16.18
CA ASN A 276 -6.21 -5.32 -16.47
C ASN A 276 -7.00 -4.93 -15.23
N ASN A 277 -7.26 -5.87 -14.32
CA ASN A 277 -7.91 -5.61 -13.04
C ASN A 277 -7.04 -4.72 -12.13
N ILE A 278 -5.74 -5.00 -12.02
CA ILE A 278 -4.79 -4.18 -11.24
C ILE A 278 -4.69 -2.77 -11.82
N MET A 279 -4.54 -2.66 -13.15
CA MET A 279 -4.51 -1.38 -13.86
C MET A 279 -5.80 -0.59 -13.66
N SER A 280 -6.95 -1.23 -13.75
CA SER A 280 -8.24 -0.54 -13.60
C SER A 280 -8.43 0.01 -12.20
N HIS A 281 -7.99 -0.68 -11.15
CA HIS A 281 -7.99 -0.15 -9.79
C HIS A 281 -7.10 1.09 -9.66
N TYR A 282 -5.88 1.05 -10.18
CA TYR A 282 -4.97 2.21 -10.14
C TYR A 282 -5.58 3.42 -10.83
N LEU A 283 -6.12 3.24 -12.05
CA LEU A 283 -6.75 4.30 -12.80
C LEU A 283 -7.98 4.88 -12.08
N TYR A 284 -8.81 4.01 -11.49
CA TYR A 284 -9.98 4.43 -10.72
C TYR A 284 -9.58 5.23 -9.46
N TYR A 285 -8.49 4.84 -8.79
CA TYR A 285 -8.02 5.52 -7.59
C TYR A 285 -7.34 6.86 -7.90
N LEU A 286 -6.69 7.01 -9.06
CA LEU A 286 -6.24 8.33 -9.53
C LEU A 286 -7.39 9.31 -9.69
N ASP A 287 -8.52 8.87 -10.25
CA ASP A 287 -9.71 9.71 -10.42
C ASP A 287 -10.28 10.13 -9.06
N LEU A 288 -10.44 9.18 -8.13
CA LEU A 288 -11.00 9.46 -6.79
C LEU A 288 -10.08 10.34 -5.93
N LEU A 289 -8.78 10.31 -6.16
CA LEU A 289 -7.81 11.20 -5.51
C LEU A 289 -7.72 12.58 -6.18
N GLY A 290 -8.44 12.80 -7.28
CA GLY A 290 -8.41 14.06 -8.03
C GLY A 290 -7.10 14.29 -8.78
N VAL A 291 -6.33 13.23 -9.06
CA VAL A 291 -5.09 13.28 -9.84
C VAL A 291 -5.38 13.14 -11.34
N GLY A 292 -6.37 12.31 -11.69
CA GLY A 292 -6.76 12.05 -13.09
C GLY A 292 -5.96 10.93 -13.74
N ARG A 293 -6.61 10.21 -14.66
CA ARG A 293 -6.05 9.03 -15.35
C ARG A 293 -4.92 9.40 -16.32
N GLU A 294 -4.89 10.63 -16.80
CA GLU A 294 -3.87 11.19 -17.68
C GLU A 294 -2.47 11.18 -17.02
N GLU A 295 -2.43 11.25 -15.68
CA GLU A 295 -1.20 11.16 -14.90
C GLU A 295 -0.75 9.70 -14.68
N ALA A 296 -1.48 8.70 -15.17
CA ALA A 296 -1.11 7.29 -14.98
C ALA A 296 0.20 6.91 -15.68
N GLY A 297 0.57 7.65 -16.74
CA GLY A 297 1.71 7.37 -17.61
C GLY A 297 1.27 6.94 -19.01
N SER A 298 2.25 6.73 -19.90
CA SER A 298 1.97 6.18 -21.24
C SER A 298 1.53 4.73 -21.14
N SER A 299 0.93 4.20 -22.22
CA SER A 299 0.55 2.78 -22.31
C SER A 299 1.71 1.84 -21.98
N GLU A 300 2.92 2.15 -22.47
CA GLU A 300 4.14 1.38 -22.23
C GLU A 300 4.54 1.31 -20.75
N THR A 301 4.38 2.42 -20.01
CA THR A 301 4.72 2.48 -18.58
C THR A 301 3.63 1.93 -17.68
N LEU A 302 2.39 1.86 -18.18
CA LEU A 302 1.22 1.43 -17.42
C LEU A 302 1.04 -0.10 -17.42
N THR A 303 1.36 -0.75 -18.54
CA THR A 303 1.17 -2.20 -18.74
C THR A 303 2.44 -3.01 -18.53
N CYS A 304 2.28 -4.29 -18.19
CA CYS A 304 3.36 -5.27 -18.23
C CYS A 304 3.14 -6.42 -19.23
N ALA A 305 2.17 -6.24 -20.15
CA ALA A 305 1.77 -7.24 -21.15
C ALA A 305 2.96 -7.85 -21.90
N GLU A 306 3.90 -7.01 -22.32
CA GLU A 306 5.08 -7.41 -23.11
C GLU A 306 6.38 -7.49 -22.30
N GLN A 307 6.33 -7.20 -21.00
CA GLN A 307 7.52 -7.21 -20.16
C GLN A 307 7.90 -8.64 -19.80
N VAL A 308 9.14 -9.04 -20.09
CA VAL A 308 9.63 -10.34 -19.63
C VAL A 308 9.72 -10.31 -18.09
N PRO A 309 9.16 -11.31 -17.38
CA PRO A 309 9.20 -11.38 -15.93
C PRO A 309 10.62 -11.27 -15.35
N PHE A 310 10.79 -10.57 -14.23
CA PHE A 310 12.09 -10.50 -13.53
C PHE A 310 12.55 -11.85 -13.00
N ASN A 311 11.59 -12.66 -12.53
CA ASN A 311 11.81 -13.94 -11.87
C ASN A 311 10.83 -14.98 -12.45
N PRO A 312 10.99 -15.40 -13.72
CA PRO A 312 10.09 -16.38 -14.32
C PRO A 312 10.19 -17.71 -13.58
N SER A 313 9.05 -18.37 -13.38
CA SER A 313 9.00 -19.74 -12.89
C SER A 313 9.70 -20.65 -13.91
N ASN A 314 10.52 -21.59 -13.44
CA ASN A 314 11.16 -22.53 -14.36
C ASN A 314 10.07 -23.36 -15.07
N PRO A 315 10.17 -23.62 -16.38
CA PRO A 315 9.23 -24.48 -17.12
C PRO A 315 9.15 -25.94 -16.59
N GLY A 316 9.95 -26.30 -15.60
CA GLY A 316 9.98 -27.61 -14.96
C GLY A 316 9.42 -27.66 -13.54
N SER A 317 8.86 -26.56 -13.00
CA SER A 317 8.24 -26.57 -11.66
C SER A 317 6.71 -26.49 -11.69
N SER A 318 6.09 -26.48 -12.87
CA SER A 318 4.66 -26.79 -13.01
C SER A 318 4.49 -28.31 -13.04
N SER A 319 4.50 -28.94 -11.88
CA SER A 319 4.05 -30.31 -11.73
C SER A 319 3.43 -30.52 -10.36
N SER A 320 2.14 -30.86 -10.39
CA SER A 320 1.24 -31.34 -9.32
C SER A 320 0.49 -30.25 -8.56
#